data_AF-A0A3D1KL40-F1
#
_entry.id   AF-A0A3D1KL40-F1
#
_cell.length_a   1.000
_cell.length_b   1.000
_cell.length_c   1.000
_cell.angle_alpha   90.00
_cell.angle_beta   90.00
_cell.angle_gamma   90.00
#
_symmetry.space_group_name_H-M   'P 1'
#
loop_
_entity.id
_entity.type
_entity.pdbx_description
1 polymer ?
#
loop_
_entity_poly.entity_id
_entity_poly.type
_entity_poly.pdbx_seq_one_letter_code
_entity_poly.pdbx_strand_id
1 'polypeptide(L)'
;MSLQTNSFYGSVKIYFMVSQISQNSQKEQCLGRPDPQSERGFTLVEVLLYLAISSIILGIISFFVFMMLETRVKNQTILEVEQQGLFVMQTISRTIRNAESINSPSVGASADSLSLSVFDALDNPTIFDVAGGSIRVKEGVAVPIALTSPRVVINNLTFYNLSRPGTPGVIRIMLNLRSYNPNGKNEYEFVKIFTASASLR
;
A
#
# COMPACT_ATOMS: atom_id res chain seq x y z
N MET A 1 6.77 -93.01 -3.75
CA MET A 1 7.45 -92.91 -5.05
C MET A 1 8.52 -91.82 -4.89
N SER A 2 9.70 -92.11 -4.34
CA SER A 2 10.88 -92.82 -4.89
C SER A 2 11.94 -91.85 -5.44
N LEU A 3 12.97 -91.64 -4.62
CA LEU A 3 14.42 -91.57 -4.87
C LEU A 3 14.99 -91.16 -6.25
N GLN A 4 15.90 -90.17 -6.18
CA GLN A 4 17.27 -90.06 -6.74
C GLN A 4 17.58 -90.51 -8.20
N THR A 5 18.30 -89.66 -8.95
CA THR A 5 19.77 -89.77 -9.19
C THR A 5 20.29 -88.80 -10.29
N ASN A 6 21.49 -88.22 -10.03
CA ASN A 6 22.66 -88.00 -10.93
C ASN A 6 22.50 -87.24 -12.29
N SER A 7 23.51 -86.59 -12.89
CA SER A 7 24.92 -86.27 -12.58
C SER A 7 25.51 -85.63 -13.86
N PHE A 8 26.58 -84.84 -13.71
CA PHE A 8 27.64 -84.61 -14.72
C PHE A 8 27.27 -83.87 -16.03
N TYR A 9 27.62 -82.58 -16.14
CA TYR A 9 28.15 -81.95 -17.37
C TYR A 9 28.84 -80.59 -17.06
N GLY A 10 29.54 -80.50 -15.93
CA GLY A 10 30.39 -79.35 -15.60
C GLY A 10 31.85 -79.74 -15.72
N SER A 11 32.50 -79.46 -16.86
CA SER A 11 33.97 -79.33 -16.98
C SER A 11 34.47 -78.94 -18.38
N VAL A 12 33.70 -79.15 -19.46
CA VAL A 12 34.22 -78.89 -20.82
C VAL A 12 33.97 -77.45 -21.31
N LYS A 13 32.96 -76.74 -20.75
CA LYS A 13 32.60 -75.38 -21.19
C LYS A 13 33.44 -74.26 -20.54
N ILE A 14 34.21 -74.56 -19.49
CA ILE A 14 35.04 -73.58 -18.78
C ILE A 14 36.42 -73.44 -19.45
N TYR A 15 36.98 -74.53 -19.99
CA TYR A 15 38.29 -74.47 -20.64
C TYR A 15 38.31 -73.69 -21.96
N PHE A 16 37.19 -73.58 -22.67
CA PHE A 16 37.13 -72.80 -23.91
C PHE A 16 36.88 -71.30 -23.70
N MET A 17 36.48 -70.87 -22.49
CA MET A 17 36.19 -69.47 -22.21
C MET A 17 37.36 -68.72 -21.51
N VAL A 18 38.33 -69.44 -20.95
CA VAL A 18 39.52 -68.84 -20.31
C VAL A 18 40.64 -68.51 -21.32
N SER A 19 40.62 -69.10 -22.52
CA SER A 19 41.67 -68.88 -23.54
C SER A 19 41.53 -67.56 -24.32
N GLN A 20 40.36 -66.91 -24.31
CA GLN A 20 40.13 -65.62 -25.01
C GLN A 20 40.22 -64.40 -24.09
N ILE A 21 40.45 -64.57 -22.78
CA ILE A 21 40.59 -63.46 -21.83
C ILE A 21 42.04 -62.95 -21.76
N SER A 22 43.04 -63.72 -22.22
CA SER A 22 44.46 -63.34 -22.11
C SER A 22 44.96 -62.35 -23.18
N GLN A 23 44.16 -61.97 -24.18
CA GLN A 23 44.62 -61.06 -25.26
C GLN A 23 43.91 -59.70 -25.32
N ASN A 24 42.99 -59.39 -24.39
CA ASN A 24 42.29 -58.11 -24.38
C ASN A 24 42.84 -57.07 -23.37
N SER A 25 44.00 -57.35 -22.76
CA SER A 25 44.61 -56.53 -21.70
C SER A 25 45.49 -55.36 -22.22
N GLN A 26 45.41 -54.98 -23.50
CA GLN A 26 46.29 -53.93 -24.06
C GLN A 26 45.59 -52.88 -24.96
N LYS A 27 44.28 -52.65 -24.81
CA LYS A 27 43.58 -51.61 -25.59
C LYS A 27 42.91 -50.50 -24.77
N GLU A 28 43.30 -50.31 -23.51
CA GLU A 28 42.78 -49.21 -22.68
C GLU A 28 43.86 -48.24 -22.21
N GLN A 29 44.67 -47.72 -23.13
CA GLN A 29 45.55 -46.61 -22.77
C GLN A 29 45.88 -45.71 -23.96
N CYS A 30 45.00 -44.75 -24.19
CA CYS A 30 45.30 -43.39 -24.62
C CYS A 30 44.02 -42.53 -24.48
N LEU A 31 43.36 -42.55 -23.32
CA LEU A 31 42.45 -41.45 -22.98
C LEU A 31 43.33 -40.34 -22.42
N GLY A 32 43.52 -39.29 -23.22
CA GLY A 32 44.30 -38.11 -22.85
C GLY A 32 43.92 -37.68 -21.43
N ARG A 33 44.92 -37.52 -20.57
CA ARG A 33 44.73 -36.95 -19.23
C ARG A 33 43.94 -35.66 -19.39
N PRO A 34 42.81 -35.45 -18.68
CA PRO A 34 42.31 -34.10 -18.54
C PRO A 34 43.44 -33.31 -17.86
N ASP A 35 43.98 -32.33 -18.59
CA ASP A 35 44.95 -31.41 -18.00
C ASP A 35 44.33 -30.84 -16.73
N PRO A 36 45.04 -30.86 -15.58
CA PRO A 36 44.53 -30.24 -14.38
C PRO A 36 44.35 -28.76 -14.70
N GLN A 37 43.09 -28.34 -14.85
CA GLN A 37 42.76 -26.92 -14.92
C GLN A 37 43.27 -26.31 -13.63
N SER A 38 44.30 -25.48 -13.76
CA SER A 38 44.80 -24.67 -12.67
C SER A 38 43.68 -23.71 -12.27
N GLU A 39 42.95 -24.07 -11.23
CA GLU A 39 42.09 -23.18 -10.46
C GLU A 39 42.97 -22.03 -9.96
N ARG A 40 43.04 -20.94 -10.72
CA ARG A 40 43.81 -19.75 -10.34
C ARG A 40 43.11 -19.11 -9.15
N GLY A 41 43.76 -19.10 -8.00
CA GLY A 41 43.28 -18.39 -6.81
C GLY A 41 43.24 -16.87 -7.03
N PHE A 42 42.31 -16.19 -6.37
CA PHE A 42 42.18 -14.74 -6.39
C PHE A 42 43.38 -14.06 -5.73
N THR A 43 43.83 -12.94 -6.31
CA THR A 43 44.85 -12.10 -5.67
C THR A 43 44.24 -11.24 -4.56
N LEU A 44 45.02 -10.90 -3.53
CA LEU A 44 44.55 -10.05 -2.43
C LEU A 44 44.07 -8.67 -2.92
N VAL A 45 44.75 -8.12 -3.93
CA VAL A 45 44.40 -6.81 -4.53
C VAL A 45 43.04 -6.87 -5.23
N GLU A 46 42.71 -7.97 -5.89
CA GLU A 46 41.42 -8.16 -6.57
C GLU A 46 40.25 -8.23 -5.56
N VAL A 47 40.45 -8.91 -4.42
CA VAL A 47 39.47 -8.95 -3.33
C VAL A 47 39.23 -7.56 -2.74
N LEU A 48 40.30 -6.80 -2.49
CA LEU A 48 40.18 -5.42 -1.99
C LEU A 48 39.46 -4.50 -2.98
N LEU A 49 39.74 -4.64 -4.28
CA LEU A 49 39.05 -3.89 -5.33
C LEU A 49 37.55 -4.22 -5.35
N TYR A 50 37.17 -5.50 -5.27
CA TYR A 50 35.76 -5.90 -5.22
C TYR A 50 35.05 -5.39 -3.97
N LEU A 51 35.69 -5.40 -2.80
CA LEU A 51 35.12 -4.83 -1.57
C LEU A 51 34.93 -3.32 -1.68
N ALA A 52 35.91 -2.60 -2.26
CA ALA A 52 35.81 -1.16 -2.47
C ALA A 52 34.62 -0.81 -3.37
N ILE A 53 34.50 -1.47 -4.53
CA ILE A 53 33.40 -1.23 -5.47
C ILE A 53 32.05 -1.64 -4.85
N SER A 54 32.00 -2.78 -4.16
CA SER A 54 30.78 -3.27 -3.51
C SER A 54 30.28 -2.31 -2.43
N SER A 55 31.19 -1.72 -1.64
CA SER A 55 30.82 -0.74 -0.61
C SER A 55 30.15 0.50 -1.20
N ILE A 56 30.64 0.99 -2.35
CA ILE A 56 30.09 2.15 -3.05
C ILE A 56 28.68 1.81 -3.57
N ILE A 57 28.51 0.65 -4.21
CA ILE A 57 27.21 0.20 -4.74
C ILE A 57 26.20 0.06 -3.61
N LEU A 58 26.57 -0.61 -2.51
CA LEU A 58 25.70 -0.77 -1.35
C LEU A 58 25.31 0.58 -0.71
N GLY A 59 26.25 1.53 -0.69
CA GLY A 59 25.98 2.90 -0.22
C GLY A 59 24.92 3.61 -1.07
N ILE A 60 25.02 3.53 -2.40
CA ILE A 60 24.05 4.12 -3.32
C ILE A 60 22.66 3.48 -3.15
N ILE A 61 22.60 2.15 -3.07
CA ILE A 61 21.34 1.42 -2.87
C ILE A 61 20.69 1.83 -1.54
N SER A 62 21.48 1.89 -0.46
CA SER A 62 20.97 2.28 0.86
C SER A 62 20.39 3.69 0.83
N PHE A 63 21.10 4.64 0.23
CA PHE A 63 20.62 6.02 0.07
C PHE A 63 19.29 6.07 -0.70
N PHE A 64 19.18 5.32 -1.80
CA PHE A 64 17.95 5.24 -2.58
C PHE A 64 16.77 4.67 -1.77
N VAL A 65 17.01 3.63 -0.96
CA VAL A 65 15.98 3.05 -0.09
C VAL A 65 15.48 4.08 0.93
N PHE A 66 16.36 4.88 1.54
CA PHE A 66 15.95 5.93 2.46
C PHE A 66 15.06 6.98 1.78
N MET A 67 15.44 7.47 0.60
CA MET A 67 14.61 8.41 -0.17
C MET A 67 13.24 7.82 -0.53
N MET A 68 13.20 6.53 -0.89
CA MET A 68 11.95 5.84 -1.21
C MET A 68 11.03 5.72 0.01
N LEU A 69 11.57 5.45 1.20
CA LEU A 69 10.81 5.38 2.44
C LEU A 69 10.19 6.73 2.82
N GLU A 70 10.96 7.82 2.74
CA GLU A 70 10.45 9.17 2.99
C GLU A 70 9.32 9.54 2.02
N THR A 71 9.52 9.26 0.73
CA THR A 71 8.52 9.50 -0.32
C THR A 71 7.23 8.72 -0.05
N ARG A 72 7.35 7.46 0.38
CA ARG A 72 6.20 6.62 0.74
C ARG A 72 5.41 7.21 1.91
N VAL A 73 6.09 7.65 2.96
CA VAL A 73 5.41 8.27 4.13
C VAL A 73 4.71 9.56 3.71
N LYS A 74 5.36 10.40 2.93
CA LYS A 74 4.76 11.64 2.42
C LYS A 74 3.52 11.38 1.57
N ASN A 75 3.59 10.41 0.65
CA ASN A 75 2.44 10.02 -0.17
C ASN A 75 1.29 9.48 0.68
N GLN A 76 1.59 8.68 1.72
CA GLN A 76 0.56 8.20 2.64
C GLN A 76 -0.13 9.36 3.37
N THR A 77 0.64 10.35 3.84
CA THR A 77 0.10 11.57 4.49
C THR A 77 -0.83 12.34 3.56
N ILE A 78 -0.42 12.53 2.29
CA ILE A 78 -1.22 13.21 1.27
C ILE A 78 -2.54 12.44 1.05
N LEU A 79 -2.45 11.13 0.84
CA LEU A 79 -3.62 10.28 0.60
C LEU A 79 -4.61 10.31 1.76
N GLU A 80 -4.14 10.29 3.00
CA GLU A 80 -4.99 10.37 4.20
C GLU A 80 -5.82 11.66 4.21
N VAL A 81 -5.17 12.82 4.01
CA VAL A 81 -5.86 14.12 4.00
C VAL A 81 -6.82 14.23 2.82
N GLU A 82 -6.42 13.74 1.65
CA GLU A 82 -7.26 13.76 0.45
C GLU A 82 -8.48 12.87 0.55
N GLN A 83 -8.32 11.62 0.98
CA GLN A 83 -9.42 10.68 1.09
C GLN A 83 -10.43 11.13 2.14
N GLN A 84 -9.96 11.61 3.30
CA GLN A 84 -10.86 12.12 4.33
C GLN A 84 -11.56 13.41 3.90
N GLY A 85 -10.84 14.35 3.28
CA GLY A 85 -11.43 15.57 2.74
C GLY A 85 -12.50 15.25 1.71
N LEU A 86 -12.22 14.38 0.74
CA LEU A 86 -13.19 13.97 -0.27
C LEU A 86 -14.40 13.26 0.34
N PHE A 87 -14.19 12.35 1.29
CA PHE A 87 -15.27 11.65 1.98
C PHE A 87 -16.22 12.62 2.70
N VAL A 88 -15.68 13.57 3.46
CA VAL A 88 -16.47 14.60 4.14
C VAL A 88 -17.24 15.45 3.13
N MET A 89 -16.55 15.96 2.10
CA MET A 89 -17.17 16.81 1.09
C MET A 89 -18.29 16.09 0.34
N GLN A 90 -18.12 14.81 0.00
CA GLN A 90 -19.13 13.98 -0.65
C GLN A 90 -20.33 13.73 0.27
N THR A 91 -20.07 13.42 1.53
CA THR A 91 -21.10 13.18 2.56
C THR A 91 -21.97 14.42 2.72
N ILE A 92 -21.36 15.57 3.01
CA ILE A 92 -22.08 16.84 3.17
C ILE A 92 -22.83 17.19 1.90
N SER A 93 -22.20 17.09 0.73
CA SER A 93 -22.85 17.44 -0.54
C SER A 93 -24.02 16.52 -0.86
N ARG A 94 -23.95 15.24 -0.49
CA ARG A 94 -25.05 14.28 -0.65
C ARG A 94 -26.20 14.62 0.28
N THR A 95 -25.92 14.92 1.54
CA THR A 95 -26.94 15.32 2.52
C THR A 95 -27.63 16.62 2.10
N ILE A 96 -26.88 17.62 1.62
CA ILE A 96 -27.47 18.86 1.08
C ILE A 96 -28.39 18.57 -0.10
N ARG A 97 -27.99 17.72 -1.06
CA ARG A 97 -28.85 17.39 -2.20
C ARG A 97 -30.13 16.64 -1.83
N ASN A 98 -30.13 15.95 -0.69
CA ASN A 98 -31.26 15.18 -0.18
C ASN A 98 -32.02 15.91 0.95
N ALA A 99 -31.64 17.15 1.26
CA ALA A 99 -32.34 17.95 2.25
C ALA A 99 -33.57 18.61 1.61
N GLU A 100 -34.59 18.82 2.43
CA GLU A 100 -35.80 19.56 2.07
C GLU A 100 -35.55 21.07 2.17
N SER A 101 -34.84 21.51 3.22
CA SER A 101 -34.54 22.93 3.44
C SER A 101 -33.27 23.13 4.27
N ILE A 102 -32.75 24.35 4.24
CA ILE A 102 -31.58 24.77 5.03
C ILE A 102 -32.07 25.57 6.23
N ASN A 103 -31.82 25.06 7.44
CA ASN A 103 -32.17 25.75 8.68
C ASN A 103 -31.12 26.82 9.05
N SER A 104 -29.84 26.50 8.88
CA SER A 104 -28.71 27.38 9.19
C SER A 104 -27.49 26.98 8.34
N PRO A 105 -26.66 27.93 7.84
CA PRO A 105 -26.76 29.38 8.04
C PRO A 105 -27.90 30.03 7.25
N SER A 106 -28.35 31.21 7.70
CA SER A 106 -29.37 32.00 6.99
C SER A 106 -28.87 32.46 5.63
N VAL A 107 -29.80 32.79 4.71
CA VAL A 107 -29.45 33.18 3.34
C VAL A 107 -28.51 34.38 3.33
N GLY A 108 -27.37 34.26 2.63
CA GLY A 108 -26.32 35.28 2.55
C GLY A 108 -25.32 35.26 3.71
N ALA A 109 -25.55 34.45 4.75
CA ALA A 109 -24.64 34.32 5.88
C ALA A 109 -23.67 33.14 5.72
N SER A 110 -22.66 33.13 6.58
CA SER A 110 -21.75 32.01 6.76
C SER A 110 -21.70 31.54 8.21
N ALA A 111 -21.41 30.26 8.40
CA ALA A 111 -21.23 29.63 9.71
C ALA A 111 -20.22 28.49 9.63
N ASP A 112 -19.70 28.08 10.78
CA ASP A 112 -18.84 26.90 10.96
C ASP A 112 -19.65 25.60 11.12
N SER A 113 -20.97 25.71 11.22
CA SER A 113 -21.92 24.62 11.30
C SER A 113 -23.01 24.75 10.24
N LEU A 114 -23.56 23.60 9.83
CA LEU A 114 -24.64 23.49 8.85
C LEU A 114 -25.75 22.67 9.48
N SER A 115 -26.98 23.20 9.46
CA SER A 115 -28.18 22.47 9.89
C SER A 115 -29.16 22.38 8.73
N LEU A 116 -29.57 21.16 8.42
CA LEU A 116 -30.46 20.83 7.32
C LEU A 116 -31.73 20.16 7.86
N SER A 117 -32.87 20.48 7.25
CA SER A 117 -34.09 19.68 7.38
C SER A 117 -34.05 18.61 6.30
N VAL A 118 -34.15 17.34 6.69
CA VAL A 118 -34.16 16.19 5.78
C VAL A 118 -35.54 15.52 5.79
N PHE A 119 -35.86 14.78 4.72
CA PHE A 119 -37.18 14.14 4.56
C PHE A 119 -37.46 13.04 5.59
N ASP A 120 -36.43 12.34 6.07
CA ASP A 120 -36.58 11.34 7.11
C ASP A 120 -36.71 12.03 8.49
N ALA A 121 -37.83 11.80 9.16
CA ALA A 121 -38.10 12.38 10.48
C ALA A 121 -37.14 11.89 11.57
N LEU A 122 -36.53 10.71 11.41
CA LEU A 122 -35.55 10.19 12.38
C LEU A 122 -34.20 10.92 12.29
N ASP A 123 -33.84 11.37 11.09
CA ASP A 123 -32.56 12.03 10.81
C ASP A 123 -32.66 13.56 10.85
N ASN A 124 -33.88 14.10 11.01
CA ASN A 124 -34.16 15.53 11.04
C ASN A 124 -34.06 16.11 12.47
N PRO A 125 -33.30 17.19 12.71
CA PRO A 125 -32.36 17.85 11.79
C PRO A 125 -31.04 17.11 11.65
N THR A 126 -30.46 17.15 10.46
CA THR A 126 -29.09 16.70 10.23
C THR A 126 -28.13 17.88 10.39
N ILE A 127 -27.19 17.77 11.31
CA ILE A 127 -26.27 18.85 11.69
C ILE A 127 -24.83 18.41 11.43
N PHE A 128 -24.06 19.26 10.75
CA PHE A 128 -22.61 19.14 10.62
C PHE A 128 -21.94 20.26 11.40
N ASP A 129 -20.98 19.91 12.24
CA ASP A 129 -20.19 20.83 13.03
C ASP A 129 -18.80 20.28 13.33
N VAL A 130 -17.95 21.11 13.93
CA VAL A 130 -16.62 20.72 14.40
C VAL A 130 -16.63 20.72 15.92
N ALA A 131 -16.37 19.57 16.53
CA ALA A 131 -16.16 19.47 17.96
C ALA A 131 -15.19 18.36 18.31
N GLY A 132 -14.45 18.52 19.43
CA GLY A 132 -13.46 17.54 19.84
C GLY A 132 -12.31 17.33 18.84
N GLY A 133 -12.09 18.29 17.93
CA GLY A 133 -11.06 18.20 16.89
C GLY A 133 -11.46 17.36 15.67
N SER A 134 -12.73 16.99 15.53
CA SER A 134 -13.25 16.22 14.39
C SER A 134 -14.49 16.87 13.80
N ILE A 135 -14.66 16.75 12.48
CA ILE A 135 -15.94 17.03 11.82
C ILE A 135 -16.87 15.89 12.17
N ARG A 136 -18.08 16.21 12.61
CA ARG A 136 -19.09 15.23 12.99
C ARG A 136 -20.42 15.51 12.30
N VAL A 137 -21.22 14.46 12.19
CA VAL A 137 -22.61 14.53 11.75
C VAL A 137 -23.50 14.09 12.90
N LYS A 138 -24.58 14.83 13.13
CA LYS A 138 -25.65 14.46 14.07
C LYS A 138 -26.95 14.36 13.30
N GLU A 139 -27.55 13.18 13.30
CA GLU A 139 -28.84 12.90 12.64
C GLU A 139 -29.92 12.83 13.73
N GLY A 140 -30.84 13.80 13.70
CA GLY A 140 -31.94 13.92 14.67
C GLY A 140 -31.49 13.90 16.13
N VAL A 141 -31.99 12.93 16.90
CA VAL A 141 -31.68 12.74 18.32
C VAL A 141 -30.48 11.84 18.58
N ALA A 142 -29.87 11.27 17.54
CA ALA A 142 -28.74 10.35 17.68
C ALA A 142 -27.48 11.05 18.24
N VAL A 143 -26.56 10.22 18.73
CA VAL A 143 -25.24 10.70 19.17
C VAL A 143 -24.43 11.13 17.94
N PRO A 144 -23.75 12.29 17.96
CA PRO A 144 -22.92 12.72 16.85
C PRO A 144 -21.81 11.71 16.51
N ILE A 145 -21.63 11.44 15.22
CA ILE A 145 -20.64 10.50 14.68
C ILE A 145 -19.52 11.30 14.00
N ALA A 146 -18.26 11.00 14.32
CA ALA A 146 -17.11 11.62 13.70
C ALA A 146 -16.90 11.12 12.25
N LEU A 147 -16.72 12.04 11.32
CA LEU A 147 -16.43 11.79 9.89
C LEU A 147 -14.93 11.82 9.56
N THR A 148 -14.11 12.28 10.50
CA THR A 148 -12.66 12.48 10.33
C THR A 148 -11.92 11.70 11.40
N SER A 149 -10.72 11.23 11.08
CA SER A 149 -9.85 10.54 12.05
C SER A 149 -8.92 11.54 12.76
N PRO A 150 -8.35 11.19 13.93
CA PRO A 150 -7.37 12.03 14.63
C PRO A 150 -6.06 12.26 13.85
N ARG A 151 -5.87 11.61 12.68
CA ARG A 151 -4.70 11.80 11.82
C ARG A 151 -4.77 13.07 10.98
N VAL A 152 -5.96 13.67 10.87
CA VAL A 152 -6.16 14.96 10.21
C VAL A 152 -6.58 15.99 11.26
N VAL A 153 -6.25 17.24 10.99
CA VAL A 153 -6.62 18.38 11.81
C VAL A 153 -7.40 19.36 10.95
N ILE A 154 -8.50 19.85 11.50
CA ILE A 154 -9.35 20.86 10.85
C ILE A 154 -8.82 22.23 11.22
N ASN A 155 -8.32 22.97 10.23
CA ASN A 155 -7.93 24.37 10.40
C ASN A 155 -9.14 25.30 10.36
N ASN A 156 -10.03 25.07 9.41
CA ASN A 156 -11.24 25.85 9.23
C ASN A 156 -12.30 25.02 8.51
N LEU A 157 -13.55 25.15 8.92
CA LEU A 157 -14.73 24.68 8.19
C LEU A 157 -15.70 25.85 8.10
N THR A 158 -16.14 26.17 6.89
CA THR A 158 -17.09 27.27 6.69
C THR A 158 -18.12 26.89 5.63
N PHE A 159 -19.38 27.10 5.97
CA PHE A 159 -20.52 26.97 5.08
C PHE A 159 -21.02 28.36 4.72
N TYR A 160 -21.18 28.63 3.44
CA TYR A 160 -21.77 29.87 2.93
C TYR A 160 -23.11 29.55 2.30
N ASN A 161 -24.18 30.17 2.81
CA ASN A 161 -25.48 30.06 2.19
C ASN A 161 -25.60 31.09 1.05
N LEU A 162 -25.50 30.60 -0.18
CA LEU A 162 -25.57 31.38 -1.42
C LEU A 162 -26.95 31.27 -2.08
N SER A 163 -27.96 30.82 -1.34
CA SER A 163 -29.33 30.69 -1.83
C SER A 163 -29.90 32.03 -2.29
N ARG A 164 -30.83 31.99 -3.23
CA ARG A 164 -31.63 33.16 -3.63
C ARG A 164 -33.12 32.87 -3.46
N PRO A 165 -33.94 33.87 -3.10
CA PRO A 165 -35.39 33.71 -3.05
C PRO A 165 -35.93 33.14 -4.37
N GLY A 166 -36.78 32.11 -4.30
CA GLY A 166 -37.36 31.46 -5.48
C GLY A 166 -36.43 30.49 -6.23
N THR A 167 -35.24 30.20 -5.71
CA THR A 167 -34.33 29.18 -6.26
C THR A 167 -34.10 28.05 -5.25
N PRO A 168 -33.75 26.82 -5.70
CA PRO A 168 -33.26 25.79 -4.81
C PRO A 168 -32.08 26.31 -3.98
N GLY A 169 -32.09 26.03 -2.68
CA GLY A 169 -31.06 26.52 -1.77
C GLY A 169 -29.67 26.00 -2.15
N VAL A 170 -28.65 26.86 -2.07
CA VAL A 170 -27.27 26.54 -2.46
C VAL A 170 -26.33 26.82 -1.29
N ILE A 171 -25.54 25.82 -0.92
CA ILE A 171 -24.47 25.95 0.06
C ILE A 171 -23.12 25.77 -0.63
N ARG A 172 -22.20 26.70 -0.40
CA ARG A 172 -20.77 26.52 -0.68
C ARG A 172 -20.07 26.06 0.59
N ILE A 173 -19.28 25.00 0.46
CA ILE A 173 -18.53 24.39 1.55
C ILE A 173 -17.05 24.73 1.31
N MET A 174 -16.40 25.26 2.33
CA MET A 174 -14.95 25.50 2.36
C MET A 174 -14.36 24.78 3.56
N LEU A 175 -13.49 23.82 3.32
CA LEU A 175 -12.87 22.98 4.34
C LEU A 175 -11.35 23.04 4.19
N ASN A 176 -10.66 23.54 5.20
CA ASN A 176 -9.20 23.55 5.28
C ASN A 176 -8.73 22.43 6.22
N LEU A 177 -8.09 21.40 5.65
CA LEU A 177 -7.56 20.26 6.37
C LEU A 177 -6.04 20.23 6.29
N ARG A 178 -5.40 19.81 7.37
CA ARG A 178 -3.98 19.46 7.42
C ARG A 178 -3.77 18.10 8.04
N SER A 179 -2.61 17.51 7.79
CA SER A 179 -2.16 16.33 8.50
C SER A 179 -1.75 16.65 9.94
N TYR A 180 -1.94 15.68 10.83
CA TYR A 180 -1.42 15.73 12.19
C TYR A 180 0.10 15.53 12.18
N ASN A 181 0.84 16.55 12.59
CA ASN A 181 2.30 16.56 12.60
C ASN A 181 2.83 17.23 13.88
N PRO A 182 2.85 16.54 15.02
CA PRO A 182 3.30 17.11 16.29
C PRO A 182 4.82 17.35 16.33
N ASN A 183 5.58 16.58 15.53
CA ASN A 183 7.05 16.61 15.53
C ASN A 183 7.64 17.51 14.43
N GLY A 184 6.80 18.23 13.67
CA GLY A 184 7.26 19.16 12.62
C GLY A 184 8.07 18.51 11.49
N LYS A 185 7.82 17.24 11.20
CA LYS A 185 8.56 16.49 10.17
C LYS A 185 7.98 16.74 8.78
N ASN A 186 8.84 16.98 7.78
CA ASN A 186 8.42 17.34 6.42
C ASN A 186 7.59 16.22 5.74
N GLU A 187 7.85 14.95 6.03
CA GLU A 187 7.09 13.82 5.48
C GLU A 187 5.63 13.75 6.01
N TYR A 188 5.33 14.44 7.10
CA TYR A 188 3.98 14.58 7.64
C TYR A 188 3.39 15.97 7.42
N GLU A 189 4.04 16.85 6.66
CA GLU A 189 3.56 18.20 6.40
C GLU A 189 2.74 18.25 5.11
N PHE A 190 1.42 18.40 5.27
CA PHE A 190 0.51 18.59 4.16
C PHE A 190 -0.74 19.36 4.60
N VAL A 191 -1.18 20.30 3.77
CA VAL A 191 -2.40 21.09 3.97
C VAL A 191 -3.12 21.24 2.64
N LYS A 192 -4.44 21.11 2.65
CA LYS A 192 -5.27 21.25 1.46
C LYS A 192 -6.61 21.89 1.80
N ILE A 193 -7.00 22.84 0.96
CA ILE A 193 -8.32 23.47 1.00
C ILE A 193 -9.23 22.77 -0.01
N PHE A 194 -10.32 22.21 0.49
CA PHE A 194 -11.39 21.63 -0.28
C PHE A 194 -12.51 22.66 -0.44
N THR A 195 -13.03 22.79 -1.65
CA THR A 195 -14.18 23.66 -1.94
C THR A 195 -15.16 22.89 -2.79
N ALA A 196 -16.44 22.92 -2.40
CA ALA A 196 -17.53 22.41 -3.22
C ALA A 196 -18.77 23.28 -3.07
N SER A 197 -19.75 23.05 -3.94
CA SER A 197 -21.06 23.66 -3.81
C SER A 197 -22.12 22.60 -4.09
N ALA A 198 -23.18 22.61 -3.29
CA ALA A 198 -24.31 21.70 -3.44
C ALA A 198 -25.61 22.48 -3.36
N SER A 199 -26.57 22.09 -4.17
CA SER A 199 -27.92 22.64 -4.17
C SER A 199 -28.93 21.60 -3.68
N LEU A 200 -30.01 22.06 -3.05
CA LEU A 200 -31.21 21.25 -2.80
C LEU A 200 -31.77 20.74 -4.15
N ARG A 201 -32.50 19.62 -4.12
CA ARG A 201 -33.16 19.03 -5.29
C ARG A 201 -34.68 19.17 -5.23
#